data_AF-A0A7X9ECK5-F1
#
_entry.id   AF-A0A7X9ECK5-F1
#
_cell.length_a   1.000
_cell.length_b   1.000
_cell.length_c   1.000
_cell.angle_alpha   90.00
_cell.angle_beta   90.00
_cell.angle_gamma   90.00
#
_symmetry.space_group_name_H-M   'P 1'
#
loop_
_entity.id
_entity.type
_entity.pdbx_description
1 polymer ?
#
loop_
_entity_poly.entity_id
_entity_poly.type
_entity_poly.pdbx_seq_one_letter_code
_entity_poly.pdbx_strand_id
1 'polypeptide(L)' 'MKIAVGNSRMDKKWKNKDITWEDFISRVKSTIRTTETVSEFRKMSRAQQDSI' A
#
# COMPACT_ATOMS: atom_id res chain seq x y z
N MET A 1 3.52 -18.62 -7.25
CA MET A 1 2.68 -17.63 -7.99
C MET A 1 3.52 -16.39 -8.22
N LYS A 2 3.45 -15.75 -9.39
CA LYS A 2 4.23 -14.53 -9.70
C LYS A 2 3.39 -13.28 -9.47
N ILE A 3 3.93 -12.32 -8.73
CA ILE A 3 3.31 -11.01 -8.52
C ILE A 3 4.32 -9.89 -8.77
N ALA A 4 3.83 -8.70 -9.10
CA ALA A 4 4.64 -7.48 -9.15
C ALA A 4 4.34 -6.65 -7.89
N VAL A 5 5.39 -6.18 -7.20
CA VAL A 5 5.25 -5.39 -5.97
C VAL A 5 5.89 -4.01 -6.15
N GLY A 6 5.13 -2.96 -5.87
CA GLY A 6 5.58 -1.58 -5.69
C GLY A 6 5.62 -1.19 -4.21
N ASN A 7 6.45 -0.21 -3.86
CA ASN A 7 6.52 0.38 -2.52
C ASN A 7 5.46 1.48 -2.32
N SER A 8 5.05 2.15 -3.41
CA SER A 8 3.99 3.15 -3.43
C SER A 8 3.06 2.92 -4.61
N ARG A 9 1.80 3.36 -4.48
CA ARG A 9 0.84 3.41 -5.59
C ARG A 9 1.30 4.31 -6.75
N MET A 10 2.26 5.21 -6.51
CA MET A 10 2.82 6.12 -7.52
C MET A 10 4.04 5.52 -8.24
N ASP A 11 4.50 4.33 -7.84
CA ASP A 11 5.68 3.71 -8.44
C ASP A 11 5.43 3.35 -9.90
N LYS A 12 6.36 3.79 -10.76
CA LYS A 12 6.34 3.47 -12.20
C LYS A 12 7.08 2.17 -12.54
N LYS A 13 7.89 1.65 -11.61
CA LYS A 13 8.69 0.43 -11.79
C LYS A 13 8.42 -0.51 -10.64
N TRP A 14 7.86 -1.67 -10.96
CA TRP A 14 7.49 -2.68 -9.97
C TRP A 14 8.44 -3.87 -10.08
N LYS A 15 8.69 -4.55 -8.97
CA LYS A 15 9.60 -5.71 -8.94
C LYS A 15 8.78 -7.00 -8.97
N ASN A 16 9.10 -7.86 -9.92
CA ASN A 16 8.50 -9.19 -10.00
C ASN A 16 9.11 -10.10 -8.93
N LYS A 17 8.25 -10.84 -8.22
CA LYS A 17 8.64 -11.81 -7.21
C LYS A 17 7.72 -13.04 -7.28
N ASP A 18 8.30 -14.19 -6.98
CA ASP A 18 7.53 -15.39 -6.68
C ASP A 18 7.09 -15.37 -5.21
N ILE A 19 5.84 -15.75 -4.97
CA ILE A 19 5.21 -15.84 -3.64
C ILE A 19 4.33 -17.10 -3.57
N THR A 20 4.17 -17.65 -2.36
CA THR A 20 3.19 -18.71 -2.08
C THR A 20 1.79 -18.12 -1.94
N TRP A 21 0.75 -18.97 -1.92
CA TRP A 21 -0.61 -18.50 -1.72
C TRP A 21 -0.84 -18.05 -0.28
N GLU A 22 -0.27 -18.79 0.66
CA GLU A 22 -0.36 -18.56 2.10
C GLU A 22 0.28 -17.22 2.48
N ASP A 23 1.47 -16.94 1.96
CA ASP A 23 2.17 -15.67 2.19
C ASP A 23 1.40 -14.49 1.58
N PHE A 24 0.78 -14.69 0.40
CA PHE A 24 -0.04 -13.68 -0.22
C PHE A 24 -1.23 -13.31 0.66
N ILE A 25 -1.98 -14.31 1.14
CA ILE A 25 -3.13 -14.11 2.04
C ILE A 25 -2.68 -13.43 3.34
N SER A 26 -1.59 -13.89 3.95
CA SER A 26 -1.03 -13.29 5.16
C SER A 26 -0.73 -11.80 4.96
N ARG A 27 -0.11 -11.44 3.83
CA ARG A 27 0.26 -10.06 3.50
C ARG A 27 -0.94 -9.14 3.29
N VAL A 28 -1.96 -9.59 2.55
CA VAL A 28 -3.12 -8.73 2.22
C VAL A 28 -4.17 -8.66 3.34
N LYS A 29 -4.13 -9.59 4.30
CA LYS A 29 -5.05 -9.61 5.44
C LYS A 29 -4.86 -8.39 6.36
N SER A 30 -3.66 -7.86 6.47
CA SER A 30 -3.35 -6.69 7.31
C SER A 30 -3.37 -5.39 6.51
N THR A 31 -4.24 -4.46 6.89
CA THR A 31 -4.18 -3.08 6.39
C THR A 31 -3.01 -2.32 7.00
N ILE A 32 -2.22 -1.64 6.17
CA ILE A 32 -1.22 -0.67 6.63
C ILE A 32 -1.96 0.52 7.24
N ARG A 33 -1.56 0.92 8.45
CA ARG A 33 -2.11 2.08 9.16
C ARG A 33 -1.06 3.18 9.16
N THR A 34 -1.50 4.37 8.83
CA THR A 34 -0.68 5.59 8.92
C THR A 34 -0.94 6.28 10.26
N THR A 35 -0.05 7.19 10.65
CA THR A 35 -0.01 7.76 12.01
C THR A 35 -1.08 8.81 12.24
N GLU A 36 -1.56 9.45 11.18
CA GLU A 36 -2.57 10.48 11.27
C GLU A 36 -3.93 9.93 11.69
N THR A 37 -4.64 10.73 12.46
CA THR A 37 -6.04 10.48 12.79
C THR A 37 -6.93 10.78 11.59
N VAL A 38 -8.15 10.24 11.60
CA VAL A 38 -9.14 10.49 10.55
C VAL A 38 -9.46 11.99 10.41
N SER A 39 -9.45 12.75 11.52
CA SER A 39 -9.74 14.17 11.49
C SER A 39 -8.59 14.98 10.87
N GLU A 40 -7.34 14.60 11.11
CA GLU A 40 -6.15 15.19 10.49
C GLU A 40 -6.12 14.89 8.98
N PHE A 41 -6.33 13.62 8.60
CA PHE A 41 -6.41 13.22 7.20
C PHE A 41 -7.46 14.02 6.42
N ARG A 42 -8.66 14.22 7.01
CA ARG A 42 -9.75 14.99 6.37
C ARG A 42 -9.43 16.47 6.17
N LYS A 43 -8.50 17.02 6.96
CA LYS A 43 -8.05 18.42 6.81
C LYS A 43 -6.96 18.59 5.75
N MET A 44 -6.35 17.49 5.29
CA MET A 44 -5.32 17.53 4.26
C MET A 44 -5.91 17.89 2.89
N SER A 45 -5.10 18.53 2.04
CA SER A 45 -5.45 18.73 0.64
C SER A 45 -5.59 17.40 -0.09
N ARG A 46 -6.29 17.39 -1.24
CA ARG A 46 -6.47 16.17 -2.02
C ARG A 46 -5.14 15.53 -2.44
N ALA A 47 -4.16 16.34 -2.85
CA ALA A 47 -2.84 15.86 -3.22
C ALA A 47 -2.10 15.19 -2.05
N GLN A 48 -2.25 15.72 -0.83
CA GLN A 48 -1.68 15.13 0.38
C GLN A 48 -2.38 13.81 0.74
N GLN A 49 -3.71 13.78 0.67
CA GLN A 49 -4.49 12.55 0.87
C GLN A 49 -4.12 11.46 -0.13
N ASP A 50 -3.89 11.82 -1.40
CA ASP A 50 -3.52 10.87 -2.45
C ASP A 50 -2.08 10.35 -2.32
N SER A 51 -1.23 11.06 -1.55
CA SER A 51 0.17 10.69 -1.29
C SER A 51 0.35 9.74 -0.09
N ILE A 52 -0.73 9.48 0.65
CA ILE A 52 -0.81 8.52 1.76
C ILE A 52 -1.21 7.16 1.23
#